data_AF-A0A564YDV9-F1
#
_entry.id   AF-A0A564YDV9-F1
#
_cell.length_a   1.000
_cell.length_b   1.000
_cell.length_c   1.000
_cell.angle_alpha   90.00
_cell.angle_beta   90.00
_cell.angle_gamma   90.00
#
_symmetry.space_group_name_H-M   'P 1'
#
loop_
_entity.id
_entity.type
_entity.pdbx_description
1 polymer ?
#
loop_
_entity_poly.entity_id
_entity_poly.type
_entity_poly.pdbx_seq_one_letter_code
_entity_poly.pdbx_strand_id
1 'polypeptide(L)'
;KRGSSKDEELTIANGTCTLGGSIVGSPCKVEKDRTVITFNEVPDYELLVIESQHHTYTVYFAKDCKFPTPEDGEIIVEKSIPLYRFLGGKTEENVVFAMKGIDYTDISLWRDESMVCDWEDLDTVTGECTKLIVDKINGLVIFNATYSKTADKNYETLTWRRRYDVISVNLDWTNTGEAPEVEACANQLEQ
;
A
#
# COMPACT_ATOMS: atom_id res chain seq x y z
N LYS A 1 -9.71 13.15 12.28
CA LYS A 1 -10.88 12.53 11.65
C LYS A 1 -10.67 12.70 10.16
N ARG A 2 -10.58 11.62 9.36
CA ARG A 2 -10.98 11.66 7.93
C ARG A 2 -12.34 12.35 7.85
N GLY A 3 -12.28 13.65 7.62
CA GLY A 3 -13.42 14.52 7.57
C GLY A 3 -14.01 14.36 6.19
N SER A 4 -15.08 13.58 6.07
CA SER A 4 -16.07 13.81 5.02
C SER A 4 -15.58 13.76 3.55
N SER A 5 -14.55 13.02 3.16
CA SER A 5 -14.46 12.59 1.75
C SER A 5 -15.21 11.28 1.63
N LYS A 6 -16.34 11.32 0.92
CA LYS A 6 -16.97 10.09 0.42
C LYS A 6 -15.95 9.45 -0.50
N ASP A 7 -15.69 8.16 -0.37
CA ASP A 7 -14.94 7.44 -1.38
C ASP A 7 -15.59 7.72 -2.74
N GLU A 8 -14.80 8.28 -3.66
CA GLU A 8 -15.29 8.56 -5.02
C GLU A 8 -14.93 7.41 -5.93
N GLU A 9 -15.94 6.84 -6.60
CA GLU A 9 -15.73 5.73 -7.53
C GLU A 9 -15.14 6.24 -8.85
N LEU A 10 -13.94 5.75 -9.19
CA LEU A 10 -13.32 6.00 -10.48
C LEU A 10 -13.95 5.11 -11.56
N THR A 11 -14.67 5.72 -12.49
CA THR A 11 -15.26 5.02 -13.64
C THR A 11 -14.37 5.16 -14.87
N ILE A 12 -14.12 4.06 -15.58
CA ILE A 12 -13.46 4.06 -16.90
C ILE A 12 -14.50 3.78 -17.96
N ALA A 13 -14.77 4.79 -18.80
CA ALA A 13 -15.71 4.66 -19.91
C ALA A 13 -15.24 5.50 -21.11
N ASN A 14 -15.48 4.98 -22.32
CA ASN A 14 -15.18 5.68 -23.58
C ASN A 14 -13.75 6.25 -23.69
N GLY A 15 -12.75 5.59 -23.10
CA GLY A 15 -11.35 6.03 -23.15
C GLY A 15 -10.97 7.08 -22.10
N THR A 16 -11.87 7.43 -21.18
CA THR A 16 -11.67 8.46 -20.14
C THR A 16 -11.81 7.89 -18.73
N CYS A 17 -11.07 8.48 -17.79
CA CYS A 17 -11.25 8.27 -16.36
C CYS A 17 -12.13 9.38 -15.81
N THR A 18 -13.22 9.01 -15.13
CA THR A 18 -14.16 9.97 -14.54
C THR A 18 -14.35 9.72 -13.05
N LEU A 19 -14.32 10.78 -12.27
CA LEU A 19 -14.56 10.78 -10.82
C LEU A 19 -15.68 11.76 -10.50
N GLY A 20 -16.71 11.33 -9.78
CA GLY A 20 -17.87 12.19 -9.46
C GLY A 20 -18.57 12.80 -10.68
N GLY A 21 -18.46 12.16 -11.85
CA GLY A 21 -18.98 12.67 -13.14
C GLY A 21 -18.06 13.64 -13.89
N SER A 22 -16.91 14.02 -13.32
CA SER A 22 -15.91 14.88 -13.97
C SER A 22 -14.79 14.05 -14.59
N ILE A 23 -14.31 14.44 -15.77
CA ILE A 23 -13.16 13.78 -16.42
C ILE A 23 -11.88 14.21 -15.70
N VAL A 24 -11.16 13.25 -15.13
CA VAL A 24 -9.90 13.46 -14.41
C VAL A 24 -8.67 13.07 -15.23
N GLY A 25 -8.86 12.31 -16.30
CA GLY A 25 -7.76 12.04 -17.23
C GLY A 25 -8.10 11.12 -18.41
N SER A 26 -7.14 11.02 -19.32
CA SER A 26 -7.19 10.20 -20.53
C SER A 26 -5.79 10.02 -21.11
N PRO A 27 -5.47 8.89 -21.79
CA PRO A 27 -6.36 7.78 -22.09
C PRO A 27 -6.51 6.79 -20.94
N CYS A 28 -7.73 6.30 -20.70
CA CYS A 28 -8.01 5.24 -19.73
C CYS A 28 -8.66 4.04 -20.40
N LYS A 29 -8.19 2.83 -20.08
CA LYS A 29 -8.60 1.60 -20.76
C LYS A 29 -8.58 0.41 -19.82
N VAL A 30 -9.59 -0.45 -19.94
CA VAL A 30 -9.58 -1.78 -19.37
C VAL A 30 -9.34 -2.75 -20.53
N GLU A 31 -8.18 -3.40 -20.53
CA GLU A 31 -7.81 -4.44 -21.47
C GLU A 31 -7.81 -5.80 -20.74
N LYS A 32 -7.65 -6.90 -21.49
CA LYS A 32 -7.76 -8.25 -20.91
C LYS A 32 -6.68 -8.53 -19.86
N ASP A 33 -5.50 -7.97 -20.05
CA ASP A 33 -4.28 -8.23 -19.29
C ASP A 33 -3.74 -7.00 -18.54
N ARG A 34 -4.31 -5.82 -18.79
CA ARG A 34 -3.90 -4.58 -18.12
C ARG A 34 -5.03 -3.57 -18.03
N THR A 35 -4.98 -2.77 -16.98
CA THR A 35 -5.80 -1.57 -16.86
C THR A 35 -4.88 -0.36 -16.91
N VAL A 36 -5.17 0.57 -17.82
CA VAL A 36 -4.48 1.85 -17.94
C VAL A 36 -5.36 2.91 -17.30
N ILE A 37 -4.85 3.49 -16.20
CA ILE A 37 -5.47 4.62 -15.51
C ILE A 37 -4.54 5.81 -15.72
N THR A 38 -5.10 6.93 -16.17
CA THR A 38 -4.35 8.17 -16.38
C THR A 38 -5.08 9.30 -15.71
N PHE A 39 -4.35 10.08 -14.93
CA PHE A 39 -4.80 11.34 -14.37
C PHE A 39 -4.06 12.47 -15.07
N ASN A 40 -4.78 13.53 -15.42
CA ASN A 40 -4.15 14.75 -15.92
C ASN A 40 -3.42 15.47 -14.78
N GLU A 41 -4.08 15.57 -13.63
CA GLU A 41 -3.57 16.13 -12.38
C GLU A 41 -4.19 15.39 -11.19
N VAL A 42 -3.50 15.37 -10.05
CA VAL A 42 -3.96 14.75 -8.79
C VAL A 42 -3.77 15.69 -7.58
N PRO A 43 -4.28 16.93 -7.61
CA PRO A 43 -4.01 17.89 -6.54
C PRO A 43 -4.71 17.53 -5.21
N ASP A 44 -5.88 16.90 -5.28
CA ASP A 44 -6.80 16.75 -4.15
C ASP A 44 -7.00 15.29 -3.71
N TYR A 45 -6.22 14.35 -4.26
CA TYR A 45 -6.35 12.93 -3.95
C TYR A 45 -5.08 12.41 -3.30
N GLU A 46 -5.23 11.72 -2.17
CA GLU A 46 -4.08 11.16 -1.42
C GLU A 46 -3.84 9.68 -1.77
N LEU A 47 -4.90 8.95 -2.14
CA LEU A 47 -4.88 7.51 -2.30
C LEU A 47 -5.85 7.07 -3.40
N LEU A 48 -5.38 6.24 -4.31
CA LEU A 48 -6.21 5.40 -5.17
C LEU A 48 -6.12 3.96 -4.65
N VAL A 49 -7.28 3.39 -4.32
CA VAL A 49 -7.41 1.95 -4.01
C VAL A 49 -8.00 1.26 -5.22
N ILE A 50 -7.32 0.24 -5.72
CA ILE A 50 -7.83 -0.65 -6.77
C ILE A 50 -8.17 -1.96 -6.08
N GLU A 51 -9.46 -2.22 -5.94
CA GLU A 51 -9.95 -3.42 -5.27
C GLU A 51 -10.70 -4.31 -6.25
N SER A 52 -10.46 -5.61 -6.11
CA SER A 52 -11.24 -6.69 -6.70
C SER A 52 -11.68 -7.65 -5.60
N GLN A 53 -12.39 -8.71 -5.93
CA GLN A 53 -12.80 -9.72 -4.95
C GLN A 53 -11.60 -10.32 -4.16
N HIS A 54 -10.42 -10.36 -4.76
CA HIS A 54 -9.27 -11.10 -4.23
C HIS A 54 -7.98 -10.30 -4.09
N HIS A 55 -7.92 -9.10 -4.69
CA HIS A 55 -6.71 -8.27 -4.67
C HIS A 55 -7.04 -6.82 -4.33
N THR A 56 -6.17 -6.23 -3.51
CA THR A 56 -6.20 -4.81 -3.20
C THR A 56 -4.83 -4.22 -3.51
N TYR A 57 -4.79 -3.22 -4.37
CA TYR A 57 -3.61 -2.44 -4.69
C TYR A 57 -3.82 -0.99 -4.25
N THR A 58 -2.75 -0.35 -3.80
CA THR A 58 -2.77 1.04 -3.37
C THR A 58 -1.77 1.87 -4.14
N VAL A 59 -2.20 3.04 -4.59
CA VAL A 59 -1.32 4.07 -5.17
C VAL A 59 -1.47 5.33 -4.33
N TYR A 60 -0.41 5.72 -3.64
CA TYR A 60 -0.39 6.96 -2.88
C TYR A 60 0.14 8.10 -3.75
N PHE A 61 -0.56 9.24 -3.71
CA PHE A 61 -0.13 10.45 -4.39
C PHE A 61 0.52 11.38 -3.36
N ALA A 62 1.83 11.56 -3.46
CA ALA A 62 2.58 12.44 -2.58
C ALA A 62 3.57 13.27 -3.39
N LYS A 63 3.34 14.59 -3.44
CA LYS A 63 4.26 15.51 -4.11
C LYS A 63 5.57 15.58 -3.30
N ASP A 64 6.70 15.45 -3.99
CA ASP A 64 8.04 15.47 -3.38
C ASP A 64 8.21 14.45 -2.23
N CYS A 65 7.47 13.33 -2.29
CA CYS A 65 7.37 12.33 -1.23
C CYS A 65 7.00 12.87 0.15
N LYS A 66 6.21 13.95 0.19
CA LYS A 66 5.65 14.51 1.42
C LYS A 66 4.26 13.93 1.64
N PHE A 67 4.16 12.96 2.53
CA PHE A 67 2.88 12.43 2.96
C PHE A 67 2.29 13.32 4.06
N PRO A 68 0.96 13.37 4.19
CA PRO A 68 0.33 14.01 5.34
C PRO A 68 0.83 13.40 6.65
N THR A 69 0.93 14.21 7.70
CA THR A 69 1.21 13.69 9.05
C THR A 69 0.09 12.74 9.46
N PRO A 70 0.39 11.46 9.75
CA PRO A 70 -0.64 10.47 10.06
C PRO A 70 -1.30 10.77 11.42
N GLU A 71 -2.62 10.64 11.48
CA GLU A 71 -3.38 10.61 12.73
C GLU A 71 -3.31 9.23 13.39
N ASP A 72 -3.67 9.15 14.67
CA ASP A 72 -3.78 7.88 15.39
C ASP A 72 -4.70 6.90 14.64
N GLY A 73 -4.13 5.76 14.24
CA GLY A 73 -4.80 4.69 13.52
C GLY A 73 -4.58 4.72 12.02
N GLU A 74 -3.84 5.71 11.49
CA GLU A 74 -3.48 5.81 10.07
C GLU A 74 -2.11 5.18 9.79
N ILE A 75 -1.94 4.73 8.55
CA ILE A 75 -0.71 4.11 8.03
C ILE A 75 0.37 5.17 7.79
N ILE A 76 1.61 4.81 8.12
CA ILE A 76 2.82 5.60 7.84
C ILE A 76 3.47 5.03 6.57
N VAL A 77 3.13 5.61 5.43
CA VAL A 77 3.51 5.09 4.10
C VAL A 77 5.02 5.05 3.93
N GLU A 78 5.72 6.05 4.45
CA GLU A 78 7.17 6.23 4.36
C GLU A 78 7.95 5.03 4.91
N LYS A 79 7.39 4.32 5.88
CA LYS A 79 8.04 3.13 6.46
C LYS A 79 7.99 1.90 5.54
N SER A 80 7.12 1.92 4.53
CA SER A 80 6.91 0.80 3.61
C SER A 80 7.57 1.01 2.24
N ILE A 81 7.98 2.25 1.93
CA ILE A 81 8.64 2.61 0.68
C ILE A 81 9.97 1.84 0.53
N PRO A 82 10.27 1.27 -0.66
CA PRO A 82 9.47 1.34 -1.90
C PRO A 82 8.24 0.43 -1.87
N LEU A 83 7.12 0.93 -2.41
CA LEU A 83 5.85 0.19 -2.47
C LEU A 83 5.80 -0.78 -3.64
N TYR A 84 6.61 -0.56 -4.67
CA TYR A 84 6.91 -1.57 -5.68
C TYR A 84 8.40 -1.91 -5.65
N ARG A 85 8.77 -3.18 -5.69
CA ARG A 85 10.16 -3.62 -5.56
C ARG A 85 10.53 -4.58 -6.67
N PHE A 86 11.51 -4.18 -7.47
CA PHE A 86 12.15 -5.04 -8.46
C PHE A 86 13.28 -5.83 -7.81
N LEU A 87 13.10 -7.13 -7.67
CA LEU A 87 13.97 -7.98 -6.87
C LEU A 87 14.92 -8.83 -7.73
N GLY A 88 14.74 -8.87 -9.06
CA GLY A 88 15.76 -9.35 -10.00
C GLY A 88 16.31 -10.76 -9.72
N GLY A 89 15.47 -11.69 -9.27
CA GLY A 89 15.87 -13.07 -8.96
C GLY A 89 16.25 -13.33 -7.50
N LYS A 90 16.15 -12.35 -6.59
CA LYS A 90 16.23 -12.62 -5.15
C LYS A 90 15.15 -13.63 -4.71
N THR A 91 15.42 -14.30 -3.60
CA THR A 91 14.52 -15.26 -2.99
C THR A 91 13.87 -14.75 -1.71
N GLU A 92 14.37 -13.63 -1.16
CA GLU A 92 13.87 -13.05 0.07
C GLU A 92 13.89 -11.53 -0.01
N GLU A 93 12.96 -10.88 0.68
CA GLU A 93 12.87 -9.43 0.79
C GLU A 93 12.28 -9.03 2.16
N ASN A 94 12.85 -8.01 2.78
CA ASN A 94 12.37 -7.50 4.06
C ASN A 94 11.31 -6.42 3.85
N VAL A 95 10.13 -6.57 4.45
CA VAL A 95 9.04 -5.59 4.33
C VAL A 95 8.67 -5.08 5.72
N VAL A 96 8.51 -3.76 5.80
CA VAL A 96 8.14 -3.05 7.03
C VAL A 96 6.84 -2.32 6.77
N PHE A 97 5.94 -2.39 7.74
CA PHE A 97 4.72 -1.61 7.78
C PHE A 97 4.63 -0.90 9.12
N ALA A 98 4.03 0.29 9.16
CA ALA A 98 3.85 1.03 10.41
C ALA A 98 2.57 1.86 10.42
N MET A 99 2.01 2.05 11.61
CA MET A 99 0.84 2.89 11.88
C MET A 99 1.12 3.82 13.06
N LYS A 100 0.48 4.99 13.03
CA LYS A 100 0.54 5.94 14.13
C LYS A 100 -0.38 5.49 15.27
N GLY A 101 0.09 5.66 16.50
CA GLY A 101 -0.51 5.32 17.80
C GLY A 101 -0.26 3.88 18.25
N ILE A 102 -0.86 3.47 19.37
CA ILE A 102 -0.49 2.23 20.11
C ILE A 102 -1.67 1.46 20.71
N ASP A 103 -2.90 1.72 20.26
CA ASP A 103 -4.10 1.09 20.83
C ASP A 103 -5.10 0.75 19.73
N TYR A 104 -4.89 -0.42 19.09
CA TYR A 104 -5.65 -0.86 17.92
C TYR A 104 -6.01 -2.33 17.98
N THR A 105 -7.13 -2.62 17.34
CA THR A 105 -7.64 -3.96 17.03
C THR A 105 -7.78 -4.14 15.53
N ASP A 106 -8.00 -5.39 15.11
CA ASP A 106 -8.41 -5.78 13.75
C ASP A 106 -7.40 -5.39 12.67
N ILE A 107 -6.12 -5.68 12.93
CA ILE A 107 -5.06 -5.52 11.95
C ILE A 107 -4.89 -6.86 11.25
N SER A 108 -4.82 -6.88 9.92
CA SER A 108 -4.56 -8.12 9.18
C SER A 108 -3.53 -7.90 8.08
N LEU A 109 -2.78 -8.95 7.78
CA LEU A 109 -1.86 -9.01 6.66
C LEU A 109 -2.32 -10.09 5.68
N TRP A 110 -2.35 -9.70 4.42
CA TRP A 110 -2.71 -10.55 3.30
C TRP A 110 -1.49 -10.70 2.39
N ARG A 111 -1.31 -11.91 1.88
CA ARG A 111 -0.37 -12.22 0.80
C ARG A 111 -1.19 -12.72 -0.38
N ASP A 112 -1.21 -11.93 -1.44
CA ASP A 112 -2.17 -12.04 -2.53
C ASP A 112 -3.61 -12.14 -1.95
N GLU A 113 -4.27 -13.27 -2.17
CA GLU A 113 -5.66 -13.51 -1.77
C GLU A 113 -5.78 -14.20 -0.39
N SER A 114 -4.64 -14.52 0.25
CA SER A 114 -4.62 -15.30 1.49
C SER A 114 -4.28 -14.41 2.69
N MET A 115 -5.16 -14.39 3.69
CA MET A 115 -4.83 -13.83 4.98
C MET A 115 -3.75 -14.70 5.63
N VAL A 116 -2.57 -14.14 5.84
CA VAL A 116 -1.44 -14.84 6.45
C VAL A 116 -1.35 -14.57 7.94
N CYS A 117 -1.83 -13.40 8.36
CA CYS A 117 -1.74 -12.95 9.74
C CYS A 117 -2.96 -12.11 10.13
N ASP A 118 -3.41 -12.32 11.36
CA ASP A 118 -4.51 -11.57 11.95
C ASP A 118 -4.16 -11.24 13.40
N TRP A 119 -4.27 -9.96 13.73
CA TRP A 119 -4.04 -9.40 15.05
C TRP A 119 -5.36 -8.82 15.54
N GLU A 120 -6.07 -9.60 16.35
CA GLU A 120 -7.30 -9.17 17.04
C GLU A 120 -6.99 -7.96 17.95
N ASP A 121 -5.85 -8.01 18.62
CA ASP A 121 -5.24 -6.92 19.39
C ASP A 121 -3.72 -6.90 19.18
N LEU A 122 -3.00 -5.97 19.81
CA LEU A 122 -1.54 -5.83 19.61
C LEU A 122 -0.71 -6.98 20.22
N ASP A 123 -1.27 -7.76 21.13
CA ASP A 123 -0.60 -8.83 21.87
C ASP A 123 -0.95 -10.23 21.36
N THR A 124 -2.07 -10.36 20.65
CA THR A 124 -2.68 -11.59 20.17
C THR A 124 -2.50 -11.68 18.66
N VAL A 125 -1.75 -12.69 18.20
CA VAL A 125 -1.53 -12.96 16.78
C VAL A 125 -1.99 -14.37 16.45
N THR A 126 -2.67 -14.51 15.31
CA THR A 126 -2.95 -15.78 14.67
C THR A 126 -2.31 -15.82 13.28
N GLY A 127 -2.02 -17.03 12.79
CA GLY A 127 -1.33 -17.24 11.51
C GLY A 127 0.18 -17.41 11.66
N GLU A 128 0.92 -17.01 10.63
CA GLU A 128 2.37 -17.28 10.51
C GLU A 128 3.24 -16.15 11.07
N CYS A 129 2.64 -15.06 11.56
CA CYS A 129 3.36 -13.87 11.97
C CYS A 129 3.82 -13.84 13.43
N THR A 130 4.79 -12.95 13.66
CA THR A 130 5.17 -12.49 14.99
C THR A 130 4.23 -11.41 15.52
N LYS A 131 4.38 -11.08 16.81
CA LYS A 131 3.73 -9.92 17.41
C LYS A 131 4.18 -8.62 16.73
N LEU A 132 3.29 -7.63 16.77
CA LEU A 132 3.60 -6.26 16.36
C LEU A 132 4.56 -5.63 17.37
N ILE A 133 5.47 -4.79 16.87
CA ILE A 133 6.39 -4.01 17.69
C ILE A 133 5.65 -2.74 18.11
N VAL A 134 5.48 -2.55 19.42
CA VAL A 134 4.86 -1.34 19.99
C VAL A 134 5.94 -0.38 20.47
N ASP A 135 6.18 0.68 19.71
CA ASP A 135 7.07 1.77 20.08
C ASP A 135 6.29 2.85 20.84
N LYS A 136 6.31 2.75 22.17
CA LYS A 136 5.60 3.70 23.05
C LYS A 136 6.22 5.10 23.06
N ILE A 137 7.49 5.25 22.68
CA ILE A 137 8.19 6.53 22.71
C ILE A 137 7.72 7.39 21.54
N ASN A 138 7.68 6.80 20.34
CA ASN A 138 7.22 7.49 19.14
C ASN A 138 5.71 7.35 18.92
N GLY A 139 5.06 6.49 19.72
CA GLY A 139 3.65 6.17 19.62
C GLY A 139 3.35 5.52 18.27
N LEU A 140 4.01 4.39 17.97
CA LEU A 140 3.90 3.67 16.71
C LEU A 140 3.65 2.18 16.94
N VAL A 141 2.94 1.56 16.01
CA VAL A 141 2.85 0.10 15.85
C VAL A 141 3.56 -0.26 14.56
N ILE A 142 4.51 -1.20 14.62
CA ILE A 142 5.37 -1.58 13.50
C ILE A 142 5.29 -3.09 13.29
N PHE A 143 5.15 -3.51 12.05
CA PHE A 143 5.37 -4.89 11.64
C PHE A 143 6.59 -4.95 10.72
N ASN A 144 7.53 -5.85 11.01
CA ASN A 144 8.74 -6.02 10.23
C ASN A 144 8.98 -7.53 10.05
N ALA A 145 9.01 -7.98 8.80
CA ALA A 145 9.22 -9.38 8.49
C ALA A 145 9.97 -9.56 7.17
N THR A 146 10.71 -10.67 7.08
CA THR A 146 11.35 -11.11 5.84
C THR A 146 10.45 -12.13 5.15
N TYR A 147 10.14 -11.88 3.88
CA TYR A 147 9.30 -12.73 3.05
C TYR A 147 10.17 -13.51 2.07
N SER A 148 10.08 -14.83 2.14
CA SER A 148 10.67 -15.70 1.11
C SER A 148 9.69 -15.86 -0.05
N LYS A 149 10.21 -15.79 -1.27
CA LYS A 149 9.48 -16.01 -2.52
C LYS A 149 8.72 -17.34 -2.50
N THR A 150 7.43 -17.31 -2.79
CA THR A 150 6.65 -18.55 -2.95
C THR A 150 7.06 -19.27 -4.24
N ALA A 151 7.08 -20.60 -4.21
CA ALA A 151 7.34 -21.40 -5.40
C ALA A 151 6.40 -21.01 -6.55
N ASP A 152 6.94 -20.95 -7.78
CA ASP A 152 6.21 -20.62 -9.02
C ASP A 152 5.56 -19.23 -9.08
N LYS A 153 5.81 -18.33 -8.12
CA LYS A 153 5.38 -16.94 -8.18
C LYS A 153 6.44 -16.05 -8.82
N ASN A 154 6.04 -15.21 -9.75
CA ASN A 154 6.89 -14.14 -10.29
C ASN A 154 6.64 -12.81 -9.59
N TYR A 155 5.43 -12.66 -9.04
CA TYR A 155 4.95 -11.45 -8.41
C TYR A 155 4.06 -11.82 -7.23
N GLU A 156 4.17 -11.06 -6.15
CA GLU A 156 3.33 -11.21 -4.96
C GLU A 156 3.00 -9.83 -4.38
N THR A 157 1.79 -9.68 -3.86
CA THR A 157 1.36 -8.45 -3.18
C THR A 157 1.16 -8.74 -1.70
N LEU A 158 1.79 -7.94 -0.85
CA LEU A 158 1.53 -7.92 0.59
C LEU A 158 0.62 -6.74 0.89
N THR A 159 -0.56 -7.01 1.45
CA THR A 159 -1.52 -5.98 1.80
C THR A 159 -1.74 -5.96 3.30
N TRP A 160 -1.38 -4.84 3.92
CA TRP A 160 -1.59 -4.61 5.34
C TRP A 160 -2.76 -3.66 5.51
N ARG A 161 -3.72 -4.04 6.36
CA ARG A 161 -5.00 -3.34 6.45
C ARG A 161 -5.54 -3.27 7.87
N ARG A 162 -6.26 -2.19 8.14
CA ARG A 162 -7.07 -1.97 9.34
C ARG A 162 -8.28 -1.11 8.99
N ARG A 163 -9.51 -1.62 9.18
CA ARG A 163 -10.77 -0.91 8.87
C ARG A 163 -10.79 -0.29 7.46
N TYR A 164 -10.46 1.01 7.34
CA TYR A 164 -10.46 1.79 6.10
C TYR A 164 -9.05 2.21 5.65
N ASP A 165 -8.03 1.79 6.38
CA ASP A 165 -6.63 2.06 6.11
C ASP A 165 -6.03 0.80 5.49
N VAL A 166 -5.42 0.97 4.32
CA VAL A 166 -4.83 -0.13 3.56
C VAL A 166 -3.59 0.36 2.85
N ILE A 167 -2.55 -0.48 2.83
CA ILE A 167 -1.34 -0.29 2.04
C ILE A 167 -0.94 -1.62 1.41
N SER A 168 -0.54 -1.57 0.14
CA SER A 168 0.01 -2.72 -0.58
C SER A 168 1.48 -2.49 -0.93
N VAL A 169 2.32 -3.48 -0.63
CA VAL A 169 3.70 -3.57 -1.13
C VAL A 169 3.78 -4.72 -2.14
N ASN A 170 4.34 -4.43 -3.31
CA ASN A 170 4.38 -5.30 -4.46
C ASN A 170 5.81 -5.79 -4.70
N LEU A 171 5.98 -7.11 -4.73
CA LEU A 171 7.28 -7.77 -4.85
C LEU A 171 7.36 -8.42 -6.24
N ASP A 172 8.15 -7.85 -7.13
CA ASP A 172 8.48 -8.44 -8.43
C ASP A 172 9.79 -9.22 -8.32
N TRP A 173 9.66 -10.54 -8.19
CA TRP A 173 10.79 -11.45 -8.02
C TRP A 173 11.62 -11.65 -9.28
N THR A 174 11.14 -11.20 -10.44
CA THR A 174 11.70 -11.54 -11.75
C THR A 174 12.40 -10.38 -12.41
N ASN A 175 11.76 -9.22 -12.45
CA ASN A 175 12.27 -8.07 -13.18
C ASN A 175 13.29 -7.30 -12.33
N THR A 176 14.24 -6.69 -13.02
CA THR A 176 15.21 -5.75 -12.46
C THR A 176 14.76 -4.33 -12.77
N GLY A 177 15.00 -3.41 -11.84
CA GLY A 177 14.64 -2.01 -12.00
C GLY A 177 14.76 -1.28 -10.68
N GLU A 178 14.35 -0.02 -10.70
CA GLU A 178 14.22 0.80 -9.51
C GLU A 178 12.87 1.50 -9.57
N ALA A 179 12.13 1.47 -8.47
CA ALA A 179 10.82 2.07 -8.44
C ALA A 179 10.95 3.60 -8.39
N PRO A 180 10.08 4.37 -9.08
CA PRO A 180 10.21 5.83 -9.17
C PRO A 180 10.27 6.54 -7.81
N GLU A 181 9.61 5.97 -6.79
CA GLU A 181 9.65 6.52 -5.44
C GLU A 181 11.04 6.46 -4.78
N VAL A 182 11.95 5.59 -5.23
CA VAL A 182 13.32 5.55 -4.68
C VAL A 182 14.04 6.86 -4.96
N GLU A 183 14.04 7.32 -6.21
CA GLU A 183 14.65 8.58 -6.60
C GLU A 183 13.89 9.78 -5.99
N ALA A 184 12.56 9.76 -6.10
CA ALA A 184 11.73 10.87 -5.62
C ALA A 184 11.83 11.07 -4.09
N CYS A 185 11.97 9.97 -3.33
CA CYS A 185 11.96 10.00 -1.86
C CYS A 185 13.36 9.97 -1.24
N ALA A 186 14.43 9.80 -2.02
CA ALA A 186 15.81 9.73 -1.52
C ALA A 186 16.18 10.94 -0.63
N ASN A 187 15.65 12.13 -0.93
CA ASN A 187 15.91 13.36 -0.19
C ASN A 187 15.25 13.43 1.21
N GLN A 188 14.38 12.48 1.56
CA GLN A 188 13.70 12.40 2.86
C GLN A 188 14.39 11.44 3.84
N LEU A 189 15.31 10.58 3.38
CA LEU A 189 16.02 9.60 4.20
C LEU A 189 17.31 10.16 4.86
N GLU A 190 17.66 11.42 4.58
CA GLU A 190 18.83 12.13 5.13
C GLU A 190 18.48 13.14 6.26
N GLN A 191 17.26 13.14 6.79
CA GLN A 191 16.82 14.00 7.91
C GLN A 191 16.37 13.17 9.12
#